data_AF-A0A498S765-F1
#
_entry.id   AF-A0A498S765-F1
#
_cell.length_a   1.000
_cell.length_b   1.000
_cell.length_c   1.000
_cell.angle_alpha   90.00
_cell.angle_beta   90.00
_cell.angle_gamma   90.00
#
_symmetry.space_group_name_H-M   'P 1'
#
loop_
_entity.id
_entity.type
_entity.pdbx_description
1 polymer ?
#
loop_
_entity_poly.entity_id
_entity_poly.type
_entity_poly.pdbx_seq_one_letter_code
_entity_poly.pdbx_strand_id
1 'polypeptide(L)'
;MLLHNGFNAVERVIQRPCIIFLRRCLIPIPTVIKRNMKSVSNKETMEQNKSILEKVMIKDSQTTAQKVKEKATNAYLYMAYVVSMIVMGGMAYLLYEEMLAPGAPQTVFSKALSLIKKDPDCLKLLGDSIVGYVKGPGRMKQVAHHIYKKDGNDRTRVMFNVKGTRREGIVTCEMEKSNGIWEWRFIIVSSADLVPESVILIDNR
;
A
#
# COMPACT_ATOMS: atom_id res chain seq x y z
N MET A 1 -33.88 9.55 35.47
CA MET A 1 -32.64 10.30 35.19
C MET A 1 -31.88 9.57 34.09
N LEU A 2 -31.81 10.20 32.91
CA LEU A 2 -30.79 10.10 31.84
C LEU A 2 -30.54 8.71 31.21
N LEU A 3 -31.09 8.44 30.01
CA LEU A 3 -30.54 8.72 28.67
C LEU A 3 -29.34 7.83 28.28
N HIS A 4 -29.59 6.87 27.38
CA HIS A 4 -28.72 6.21 26.38
C HIS A 4 -29.47 4.92 25.98
N ASN A 5 -29.82 4.58 24.74
CA ASN A 5 -29.06 4.58 23.50
C ASN A 5 -30.04 4.54 22.32
N GLY A 6 -30.12 5.62 21.56
CA GLY A 6 -30.61 5.59 20.18
C GLY A 6 -29.40 5.44 19.27
N PHE A 7 -29.12 4.23 18.79
CA PHE A 7 -28.17 4.01 17.69
C PHE A 7 -28.48 2.70 16.94
N ASN A 8 -29.76 2.44 16.68
CA ASN A 8 -30.21 1.35 15.80
C ASN A 8 -30.94 1.96 14.60
N ALA A 9 -30.20 2.66 13.73
CA ALA A 9 -30.76 3.21 12.50
C ALA A 9 -29.70 3.59 11.45
N VAL A 10 -28.71 2.72 11.18
CA VAL A 10 -27.86 2.88 9.97
C VAL A 10 -27.54 1.50 9.39
N GLU A 11 -28.57 0.68 9.22
CA GLU A 11 -28.50 -0.52 8.38
C GLU A 11 -29.48 -0.32 7.23
N ARG A 12 -29.04 -0.65 6.00
CA ARG A 12 -29.74 -0.56 4.71
C ARG A 12 -29.50 0.70 3.87
N VAL A 13 -28.30 0.84 3.27
CA VAL A 13 -28.15 1.25 1.86
C VAL A 13 -26.85 0.66 1.29
N ILE A 14 -26.77 -0.65 1.05
CA ILE A 14 -25.72 -1.23 0.19
C ILE A 14 -26.36 -2.27 -0.72
N GLN A 15 -26.99 -1.78 -1.79
CA GLN A 15 -27.15 -2.52 -3.04
C GLN A 15 -27.26 -1.50 -4.15
N ARG A 16 -26.24 -1.38 -5.01
CA ARG A 16 -26.31 -1.41 -6.49
C ARG A 16 -24.89 -1.49 -7.08
N PRO A 17 -24.66 -2.32 -8.12
CA PRO A 17 -23.38 -2.39 -8.83
C PRO A 17 -23.30 -1.30 -9.90
N CYS A 18 -22.16 -0.64 -10.04
CA CYS A 18 -21.89 0.27 -11.16
C CYS A 18 -20.58 -0.13 -11.86
N ILE A 19 -20.75 -0.92 -12.91
CA ILE A 19 -19.84 -1.03 -14.04
C ILE A 19 -20.00 0.27 -14.83
N ILE A 20 -18.91 0.91 -15.29
CA ILE A 20 -18.75 1.57 -16.61
C ILE A 20 -17.47 2.43 -16.70
N PHE A 21 -16.61 2.01 -17.65
CA PHE A 21 -15.76 2.78 -18.57
C PHE A 21 -14.43 3.43 -18.14
N LEU A 22 -13.38 2.71 -18.53
CA LEU A 22 -12.07 3.20 -18.95
C LEU A 22 -12.17 4.29 -20.03
N ARG A 23 -11.58 5.47 -19.78
CA ARG A 23 -11.03 6.34 -20.82
C ARG A 23 -9.61 6.77 -20.44
N ARG A 24 -8.64 6.31 -21.23
CA ARG A 24 -7.27 6.81 -21.25
C ARG A 24 -7.29 8.30 -21.61
N CYS A 25 -6.71 9.15 -20.77
CA CYS A 25 -6.34 10.51 -21.15
C CYS A 25 -4.82 10.64 -21.08
N LEU A 26 -4.18 10.67 -22.25
CA LEU A 26 -2.79 11.06 -22.43
C LEU A 26 -2.74 12.59 -22.41
N ILE A 27 -1.99 13.18 -21.48
CA ILE A 27 -1.73 14.63 -21.46
C ILE A 27 -0.36 14.87 -22.12
N PRO A 28 -0.26 15.66 -23.20
CA PRO A 28 1.02 16.05 -23.78
C PRO A 28 1.61 17.28 -23.07
N ILE A 29 2.93 17.31 -22.94
CA ILE A 29 3.72 18.39 -22.33
C ILE A 29 3.88 19.51 -23.37
N PRO A 30 3.55 20.79 -23.09
CA PRO A 30 3.78 21.87 -24.05
C PRO A 30 5.22 22.42 -23.97
N THR A 31 5.76 22.72 -25.14
CA THR A 31 7.07 23.31 -25.42
C THR A 31 7.09 24.83 -25.17
N VAL A 32 8.26 25.32 -24.77
CA VAL A 32 8.56 26.72 -24.39
C VAL A 32 8.63 27.63 -25.61
N ILE A 33 7.86 28.74 -25.62
CA ILE A 33 7.96 29.83 -26.60
C ILE A 33 8.65 31.03 -25.93
N LYS A 34 9.82 31.45 -26.48
CA LYS A 34 10.49 32.71 -26.14
C LYS A 34 9.75 33.90 -26.76
N ARG A 35 9.49 34.96 -26.00
CA ARG A 35 9.11 36.28 -26.53
C ARG A 35 10.15 37.33 -26.16
N ASN A 36 10.39 38.22 -27.12
CA ASN A 36 11.35 39.32 -27.11
C ASN A 36 10.78 40.52 -26.32
N MET A 37 11.64 41.20 -25.54
CA MET A 37 11.28 42.30 -24.65
C MET A 37 11.74 43.61 -25.27
N LYS A 38 10.80 44.48 -25.66
CA LYS A 38 11.08 45.88 -26.06
C LYS A 38 10.39 46.85 -25.10
N SER A 39 11.21 47.77 -24.61
CA SER A 39 10.97 48.80 -23.61
C SER A 39 9.78 49.71 -23.91
N VAL A 40 8.75 49.66 -23.08
CA VAL A 40 7.81 50.75 -22.82
C VAL A 40 7.40 50.59 -21.36
N SER A 41 7.75 51.55 -20.50
CA SER A 41 6.96 51.95 -19.33
C SER A 41 7.80 52.77 -18.37
N ASN A 42 7.80 54.10 -18.56
CA ASN A 42 8.19 55.04 -17.50
C ASN A 42 6.96 55.79 -16.95
N LYS A 43 5.75 55.43 -17.43
CA LYS A 43 4.47 55.98 -16.96
C LYS A 43 3.74 55.03 -15.99
N GLU A 44 3.91 53.71 -16.09
CA GLU A 44 3.24 52.77 -15.18
C GLU A 44 3.88 52.77 -13.79
N THR A 45 5.17 53.11 -13.68
CA THR A 45 5.90 53.20 -12.39
C THR A 45 5.33 54.27 -11.45
N MET A 46 4.74 55.35 -11.96
CA MET A 46 4.15 56.42 -11.14
C MET A 46 2.74 56.07 -10.63
N GLU A 47 1.93 55.40 -11.47
CA GLU A 47 0.62 54.84 -11.12
C GLU A 47 0.75 53.67 -10.14
N GLN A 48 1.76 52.80 -10.35
CA GLN A 48 2.08 51.71 -9.44
C GLN A 48 2.46 52.23 -8.06
N ASN A 49 3.26 53.29 -7.95
CA ASN A 49 3.66 53.87 -6.67
C ASN A 49 2.48 54.51 -5.91
N LYS A 50 1.54 55.17 -6.60
CA LYS A 50 0.29 55.65 -5.99
C LYS A 50 -0.56 54.50 -5.46
N SER A 51 -0.73 53.45 -6.27
CA SER A 51 -1.46 52.27 -5.85
C SER A 51 -0.79 51.62 -4.65
N ILE A 52 0.54 51.48 -4.63
CA ILE A 52 1.32 50.89 -3.53
C ILE A 52 1.14 51.70 -2.25
N LEU A 53 1.16 53.04 -2.32
CA LEU A 53 0.92 53.91 -1.17
C LEU A 53 -0.49 53.74 -0.60
N GLU A 54 -1.50 53.55 -1.46
CA GLU A 54 -2.88 53.25 -1.05
C GLU A 54 -2.99 51.86 -0.41
N LYS A 55 -2.35 50.82 -0.95
CA LYS A 55 -2.33 49.47 -0.31
C LYS A 55 -1.52 49.47 0.97
N VAL A 56 -0.50 50.32 1.13
CA VAL A 56 0.27 50.46 2.37
C VAL A 56 -0.54 51.22 3.42
N MET A 57 -1.22 52.31 3.07
CA MET A 57 -2.13 53.04 3.96
C MET A 57 -3.32 52.18 4.41
N ILE A 58 -3.89 51.36 3.50
CA ILE A 58 -4.92 50.38 3.85
C ILE A 58 -4.34 49.23 4.69
N LYS A 59 -3.08 48.85 4.52
CA LYS A 59 -2.40 47.79 5.31
C LYS A 59 -2.06 48.23 6.75
N ASP A 60 -1.94 49.53 6.97
CA ASP A 60 -1.81 50.14 8.30
C ASP A 60 -3.18 50.47 8.93
N SER A 61 -4.21 50.77 8.11
CA SER A 61 -5.60 50.94 8.56
C SER A 61 -6.41 49.64 8.62
N GLN A 62 -5.87 48.53 8.12
CA GLN A 62 -6.42 47.19 8.31
C GLN A 62 -6.26 46.84 9.78
N THR A 63 -7.31 47.23 10.52
CA THR A 63 -7.64 46.84 11.88
C THR A 63 -7.05 45.46 12.20
N THR A 64 -6.47 45.34 13.38
CA THR A 64 -5.97 44.10 13.99
C THR A 64 -6.87 42.88 13.72
N ALA A 65 -8.18 43.08 13.56
CA ALA A 65 -9.15 42.09 13.13
C ALA A 65 -8.85 41.42 11.76
N GLN A 66 -8.40 42.14 10.73
CA GLN A 66 -8.17 41.57 9.39
C GLN A 66 -6.87 40.76 9.32
N LYS A 67 -5.81 41.20 10.00
CA LYS A 67 -4.55 40.42 10.19
C LYS A 67 -4.77 39.17 11.03
N VAL A 68 -5.67 39.22 12.03
CA VAL A 68 -6.08 38.05 12.81
C VAL A 68 -6.92 37.09 11.96
N LYS A 69 -7.80 37.61 11.09
CA LYS A 69 -8.63 36.79 10.20
C LYS A 69 -7.79 36.01 9.18
N GLU A 70 -6.78 36.62 8.55
CA GLU A 70 -5.86 35.91 7.64
C GLU A 70 -4.99 34.87 8.37
N LYS A 71 -4.44 35.21 9.55
CA LYS A 71 -3.66 34.26 10.35
C LYS A 71 -4.51 33.09 10.86
N ALA A 72 -5.77 33.35 11.25
CA ALA A 72 -6.72 32.31 11.66
C ALA A 72 -7.09 31.38 10.49
N THR A 73 -7.21 31.92 9.27
CA THR A 73 -7.50 31.11 8.07
C THR A 73 -6.34 30.17 7.75
N ASN A 74 -5.10 30.65 7.84
CA ASN A 74 -3.91 29.80 7.67
C ASN A 74 -3.78 28.77 8.80
N ALA A 75 -4.06 29.15 10.05
CA ALA A 75 -4.09 28.22 11.17
C ALA A 75 -5.12 27.10 10.97
N TYR A 76 -6.29 27.42 10.42
CA TYR A 76 -7.31 26.43 10.08
C TYR A 76 -6.81 25.43 9.03
N LEU A 77 -6.11 25.90 8.00
CA LEU A 77 -5.51 25.02 6.98
C LEU A 77 -4.45 24.08 7.56
N TYR A 78 -3.58 24.58 8.44
CA TYR A 78 -2.59 23.73 9.13
C TYR A 78 -3.25 22.72 10.07
N MET A 79 -4.30 23.10 10.80
CA MET A 79 -5.05 22.18 11.65
C MET A 79 -5.75 21.09 10.82
N ALA A 80 -6.39 21.47 9.71
CA ALA A 80 -7.01 20.52 8.79
C ALA A 80 -5.99 19.54 8.19
N TYR A 81 -4.79 20.03 7.86
CA TYR A 81 -3.68 19.18 7.40
C TYR A 81 -3.24 18.16 8.48
N VAL A 82 -3.01 18.60 9.72
CA VAL A 82 -2.61 17.71 10.83
C VAL A 82 -3.69 16.65 11.09
N VAL A 83 -4.96 17.04 11.13
CA VAL A 83 -6.07 16.09 11.29
C VAL A 83 -6.10 15.09 10.13
N SER A 84 -5.89 15.56 8.90
CA SER A 84 -5.86 14.68 7.72
C SER A 84 -4.70 13.67 7.79
N MET A 85 -3.52 14.08 8.26
CA MET A 85 -2.37 13.20 8.45
C MET A 85 -2.63 12.14 9.53
N ILE A 86 -3.32 12.50 10.62
CA ILE A 86 -3.70 11.55 11.68
C ILE A 86 -4.69 10.51 11.13
N VAL A 87 -5.74 10.95 10.43
CA VAL A 87 -6.74 10.05 9.85
C VAL A 87 -6.10 9.13 8.80
N MET A 88 -5.29 9.69 7.91
CA MET A 88 -4.57 8.91 6.88
C MET A 88 -3.59 7.92 7.52
N GLY A 89 -2.83 8.35 8.52
CA GLY A 89 -1.87 7.51 9.25
C GLY A 89 -2.56 6.38 10.02
N GLY A 90 -3.67 6.68 10.70
CA GLY A 90 -4.47 5.70 11.43
C GLY A 90 -5.07 4.63 10.50
N MET A 91 -5.66 5.04 9.37
CA MET A 91 -6.20 4.09 8.39
C MET A 91 -5.10 3.24 7.77
N ALA A 92 -3.96 3.84 7.42
CA ALA A 92 -2.82 3.12 6.89
C ALA A 92 -2.32 2.06 7.88
N TYR A 93 -2.21 2.40 9.17
CA TYR A 93 -1.76 1.49 10.22
C TYR A 93 -2.64 0.22 10.30
N LEU A 94 -3.96 0.38 10.31
CA LEU A 94 -4.89 -0.74 10.37
C LEU A 94 -4.72 -1.68 9.16
N LEU A 95 -4.57 -1.12 7.96
CA LEU A 95 -4.34 -1.92 6.75
C LEU A 95 -3.00 -2.64 6.76
N TYR A 96 -1.94 -2.01 7.30
CA TYR A 96 -0.63 -2.63 7.42
C TYR A 96 -0.64 -3.83 8.36
N GLU A 97 -1.33 -3.74 9.50
CA GLU A 97 -1.44 -4.86 10.44
C GLU A 97 -2.16 -6.07 9.82
N GLU A 98 -3.22 -5.83 9.04
CA GLU A 98 -3.93 -6.90 8.35
C GLU A 98 -3.10 -7.52 7.22
N MET A 99 -2.44 -6.69 6.41
CA MET A 99 -1.65 -7.15 5.26
C MET A 99 -0.36 -7.87 5.65
N LEU A 100 0.25 -7.48 6.77
CA LEU A 100 1.48 -8.08 7.30
C LEU A 100 1.20 -9.11 8.40
N ALA A 101 -0.07 -9.43 8.65
CA ALA A 101 -0.44 -10.52 9.55
C ALA A 101 0.37 -11.77 9.19
N PRO A 102 0.82 -12.58 10.18
CA PRO A 102 1.68 -13.72 9.89
C PRO A 102 1.08 -14.73 8.92
N GLY A 103 -0.26 -14.83 8.86
CA GLY A 103 -0.99 -15.67 7.91
C GLY A 103 -1.30 -15.03 6.56
N ALA A 104 -0.91 -13.77 6.32
CA ALA A 104 -1.10 -13.14 5.03
C ALA A 104 -0.22 -13.83 3.95
N PRO A 105 -0.74 -14.12 2.75
CA PRO A 105 -0.03 -14.91 1.73
C PRO A 105 1.38 -14.40 1.39
N GLN A 106 1.56 -13.07 1.36
CA GLN A 106 2.85 -12.41 1.08
C GLN A 106 3.88 -12.65 2.19
N THR A 107 3.44 -12.57 3.45
CA THR A 107 4.28 -12.83 4.63
C THR A 107 4.68 -14.31 4.69
N VAL A 108 3.71 -15.21 4.46
CA VAL A 108 3.95 -16.66 4.39
C VAL A 108 4.96 -16.99 3.30
N PHE A 109 4.80 -16.45 2.10
CA PHE A 109 5.74 -16.62 0.98
C PHE A 109 7.17 -16.18 1.37
N SER A 110 7.30 -14.97 1.89
CA SER A 110 8.62 -14.38 2.22
C SER A 110 9.32 -15.16 3.34
N LYS A 111 8.58 -15.56 4.37
CA LYS A 111 9.11 -16.38 5.47
C LYS A 111 9.50 -17.77 4.99
N ALA A 112 8.64 -18.46 4.23
CA ALA A 112 8.93 -19.80 3.70
C ALA A 112 10.19 -19.78 2.81
N LEU A 113 10.31 -18.79 1.92
CA LEU A 113 11.49 -18.63 1.07
C LEU A 113 12.77 -18.40 1.90
N SER A 114 12.67 -17.63 2.99
CA SER A 114 13.82 -17.40 3.87
C SER A 114 14.26 -18.65 4.63
N LEU A 115 13.34 -19.56 4.98
CA LEU A 115 13.63 -20.84 5.62
C LEU A 115 14.31 -21.79 4.63
N ILE A 116 13.78 -21.89 3.41
CA ILE A 116 14.34 -22.74 2.33
C ILE A 116 15.77 -22.33 1.96
N LYS A 117 16.06 -21.02 1.98
CA LYS A 117 17.41 -20.51 1.74
C LYS A 117 18.44 -20.87 2.80
N LYS A 118 18.01 -21.27 4.00
CA LYS A 118 18.89 -21.61 5.13
C LYS A 118 19.06 -23.11 5.30
N ASP A 119 18.14 -23.90 4.75
CA ASP A 119 18.07 -25.34 4.95
C ASP A 119 19.08 -26.09 4.06
N PRO A 120 20.01 -26.86 4.63
CA PRO A 120 21.09 -27.49 3.87
C PRO A 120 20.60 -28.52 2.85
N ASP A 121 19.46 -29.17 3.09
CA ASP A 121 18.93 -30.18 2.18
C ASP A 121 18.26 -29.51 0.97
N CYS A 122 17.62 -28.36 1.19
CA CYS A 122 17.15 -27.50 0.11
C CYS A 122 18.29 -26.94 -0.74
N LEU A 123 19.41 -26.53 -0.11
CA LEU A 123 20.61 -26.10 -0.84
C LEU A 123 21.22 -27.23 -1.67
N LYS A 124 21.27 -28.47 -1.14
CA LYS A 124 21.76 -29.63 -1.92
C LYS A 124 20.88 -29.90 -3.15
N LEU A 125 19.57 -29.80 -2.99
CA LEU A 125 18.59 -30.06 -4.05
C LEU A 125 18.59 -28.95 -5.12
N LEU A 126 18.50 -27.68 -4.72
CA LEU A 126 18.31 -26.54 -5.63
C LEU A 126 19.64 -25.89 -6.03
N GLY A 127 20.66 -25.94 -5.18
CA GLY A 127 21.94 -25.24 -5.31
C GLY A 127 22.04 -24.01 -4.41
N ASP A 128 23.19 -23.33 -4.45
CA ASP A 128 23.56 -22.28 -3.50
C ASP A 128 22.74 -20.98 -3.65
N SER A 129 22.27 -20.66 -4.86
CA SER A 129 21.48 -19.46 -5.13
C SER A 129 20.02 -19.83 -5.41
N ILE A 130 19.14 -19.51 -4.47
CA ILE A 130 17.70 -19.82 -4.54
C ILE A 130 16.89 -18.53 -4.72
N VAL A 131 16.04 -18.49 -5.75
CA VAL A 131 15.13 -17.37 -6.04
C VAL A 131 13.70 -17.88 -6.10
N GLY A 132 12.82 -17.32 -5.26
CA GLY A 132 11.38 -17.59 -5.30
C GLY A 132 10.69 -16.72 -6.34
N TYR A 133 9.83 -17.31 -7.16
CA TYR A 133 9.04 -16.60 -8.14
C TYR A 133 7.67 -17.25 -8.30
N VAL A 134 6.75 -16.52 -8.91
CA VAL A 134 5.38 -16.99 -9.14
C VAL A 134 5.19 -17.25 -10.63
N LYS A 135 4.59 -18.38 -10.99
CA LYS A 135 4.11 -18.65 -12.35
C LYS A 135 2.64 -18.25 -12.45
N GLY A 136 2.28 -17.56 -13.52
CA GLY A 136 0.92 -17.11 -13.79
C GLY A 136 0.83 -16.39 -15.13
N PRO A 137 -0.36 -16.33 -15.75
CA PRO A 137 -0.57 -15.59 -16.99
C PRO A 137 -0.41 -14.08 -16.77
N GLY A 138 0.18 -13.38 -17.75
CA GLY A 138 0.32 -11.93 -17.73
C GLY A 138 1.60 -11.42 -17.06
N ARG A 139 1.76 -10.09 -17.06
CA ARG A 139 2.94 -9.41 -16.49
C ARG A 139 2.87 -9.29 -14.96
N MET A 140 1.65 -9.22 -14.41
CA MET A 140 1.42 -9.14 -12.97
C MET A 140 1.14 -10.53 -12.43
N LYS A 141 2.02 -11.02 -11.55
CA LYS A 141 1.98 -12.37 -11.01
C LYS A 141 1.55 -12.31 -9.54
N GLN A 142 0.53 -13.09 -9.18
CA GLN A 142 0.04 -13.19 -7.80
C GLN A 142 0.35 -14.57 -7.24
N VAL A 143 0.85 -14.61 -6.01
CA VAL A 143 1.15 -15.86 -5.30
C VAL A 143 -0.13 -16.70 -5.23
N ALA A 144 -0.05 -17.95 -5.69
CA ALA A 144 -1.17 -18.88 -5.58
C ALA A 144 -1.39 -19.19 -4.10
N HIS A 145 -2.54 -18.77 -3.57
CA HIS A 145 -2.88 -18.92 -2.16
C HIS A 145 -4.31 -19.42 -2.01
N HIS A 146 -4.53 -20.22 -0.97
CA HIS A 146 -5.83 -20.72 -0.58
C HIS A 146 -6.00 -20.54 0.92
N ILE A 147 -6.95 -19.69 1.30
CA ILE A 147 -7.35 -19.48 2.70
C ILE A 147 -8.60 -20.31 2.92
N TYR A 148 -8.57 -21.22 3.88
CA TYR A 148 -9.69 -22.07 4.22
C TYR A 148 -9.71 -22.38 5.71
N LYS A 149 -10.86 -22.83 6.21
CA LYS A 149 -11.00 -23.28 7.59
C LYS A 149 -11.06 -24.79 7.61
N LYS A 150 -10.29 -25.41 8.50
CA LYS A 150 -10.32 -26.86 8.72
C LYS A 150 -10.11 -27.14 10.20
N ASP A 151 -10.92 -28.04 10.75
CA ASP A 151 -10.90 -28.41 12.17
C ASP A 151 -11.13 -27.22 13.12
N GLY A 152 -11.88 -26.21 12.68
CA GLY A 152 -12.12 -24.97 13.43
C GLY A 152 -11.01 -23.93 13.36
N ASN A 153 -9.85 -24.28 12.79
CA ASN A 153 -8.70 -23.38 12.65
C ASN A 153 -8.63 -22.75 11.25
N ASP A 154 -8.21 -21.49 11.20
CA ASP A 154 -7.92 -20.81 9.93
C ASP A 154 -6.59 -21.33 9.38
N ARG A 155 -6.57 -21.72 8.09
CA ARG A 155 -5.38 -22.18 7.39
C ARG A 155 -5.13 -21.36 6.15
N THR A 156 -3.85 -21.13 5.89
CA THR A 156 -3.40 -20.47 4.68
C THR A 156 -2.36 -21.34 4.00
N ARG A 157 -2.72 -21.86 2.84
CA ARG A 157 -1.82 -22.61 1.98
C ARG A 157 -1.30 -21.69 0.88
N VAL A 158 0.00 -21.74 0.66
CA VAL A 158 0.69 -20.96 -0.36
C VAL A 158 1.52 -21.89 -1.23
N MET A 159 1.43 -21.68 -2.54
CA MET A 159 2.20 -22.42 -3.53
C MET A 159 2.95 -21.45 -4.44
N PHE A 160 4.25 -21.67 -4.59
CA PHE A 160 5.11 -20.84 -5.42
C PHE A 160 6.24 -21.66 -6.03
N ASN A 161 6.92 -21.09 -7.02
CA ASN A 161 8.03 -21.74 -7.69
C ASN A 161 9.36 -21.22 -7.14
N VAL A 162 10.36 -22.07 -7.14
CA VAL A 162 11.73 -21.72 -6.78
C VAL A 162 12.65 -22.09 -7.93
N LYS A 163 13.64 -21.24 -8.16
CA LYS A 163 14.72 -21.48 -9.11
C LYS A 163 16.02 -21.50 -8.33
N GLY A 164 16.69 -22.64 -8.37
CA GLY A 164 18.05 -22.80 -7.89
C GLY A 164 19.07 -22.72 -9.03
N THR A 165 20.35 -22.74 -8.69
CA THR A 165 21.45 -22.87 -9.68
C THR A 165 21.41 -24.21 -10.40
N ARG A 166 21.01 -25.29 -9.72
CA ARG A 166 21.01 -26.66 -10.24
C ARG A 166 19.67 -27.05 -10.84
N ARG A 167 18.58 -26.79 -10.11
CA ARG A 167 17.22 -27.28 -10.43
C ARG A 167 16.17 -26.23 -10.13
N GLU A 168 15.03 -26.35 -10.80
CA GLU A 168 13.81 -25.62 -10.46
C GLU A 168 12.88 -26.52 -9.62
N GLY A 169 12.04 -25.91 -8.80
CA GLY A 169 11.12 -26.61 -7.93
C GLY A 169 9.82 -25.86 -7.68
N ILE A 170 8.88 -26.55 -7.06
CA ILE A 170 7.61 -26.03 -6.58
C ILE A 170 7.60 -26.22 -5.07
N VAL A 171 7.29 -25.14 -4.37
CA VAL A 171 7.16 -25.12 -2.92
C VAL A 171 5.68 -25.10 -2.58
N THR A 172 5.28 -26.01 -1.71
CA THR A 172 3.96 -25.99 -1.08
C THR A 172 4.13 -25.84 0.41
N CYS A 173 3.59 -24.77 0.97
CA CYS A 173 3.61 -24.53 2.41
C CYS A 173 2.22 -24.22 2.93
N GLU A 174 1.99 -24.60 4.18
CA GLU A 174 0.72 -24.37 4.87
C GLU A 174 1.00 -23.86 6.29
N MET A 175 0.36 -22.75 6.64
CA MET A 175 0.29 -22.25 8.00
C MET A 175 -1.10 -22.46 8.57
N GLU A 176 -1.16 -22.79 9.85
CA GLU A 176 -2.38 -22.97 10.62
C GLU A 176 -2.40 -22.01 11.80
N LYS A 177 -3.57 -21.42 12.05
CA LYS A 177 -3.79 -20.55 13.20
C LYS A 177 -4.36 -21.38 14.35
N SER A 178 -3.49 -21.80 15.26
CA SER A 178 -3.85 -22.55 16.47
C SER A 178 -3.86 -21.61 17.68
N ASN A 179 -4.97 -21.52 18.41
CA ASN A 179 -5.10 -20.67 19.61
C ASN A 179 -4.68 -19.20 19.41
N GLY A 180 -4.89 -18.66 18.19
CA GLY A 180 -4.50 -17.29 17.83
C GLY A 180 -3.06 -17.13 17.35
N ILE A 181 -2.22 -18.16 17.48
CA ILE A 181 -0.82 -18.18 17.05
C ILE A 181 -0.73 -18.86 15.67
N TRP A 182 0.07 -18.28 14.78
CA TRP A 182 0.32 -18.84 13.45
C TRP A 182 1.52 -19.77 13.49
N GLU A 183 1.29 -21.05 13.19
CA GLU A 183 2.31 -22.09 13.18
C GLU A 183 2.44 -22.73 11.80
N TRP A 184 3.64 -23.23 11.48
CA TRP A 184 3.89 -23.97 10.25
C TRP A 184 3.36 -25.38 10.39
N ARG A 185 2.46 -25.78 9.49
CA ARG A 185 1.99 -27.17 9.41
C ARG A 185 2.95 -28.02 8.59
N PHE A 186 3.30 -27.55 7.39
CA PHE A 186 4.37 -28.16 6.63
C PHE A 186 4.96 -27.20 5.61
N ILE A 187 6.22 -27.46 5.23
CA ILE A 187 6.90 -26.83 4.10
C ILE A 187 7.55 -27.94 3.29
N ILE A 188 7.10 -28.10 2.05
CA ILE A 188 7.62 -29.11 1.13
C ILE A 188 8.14 -28.42 -0.11
N VAL A 189 9.35 -28.81 -0.49
CA VAL A 189 9.99 -28.41 -1.74
C VAL A 189 10.05 -29.63 -2.63
N SER A 190 9.45 -29.56 -3.82
CA SER A 190 9.49 -30.62 -4.81
C SER A 190 10.24 -30.15 -6.05
N SER A 191 11.19 -30.92 -6.56
CA SER A 191 11.87 -30.57 -7.81
C SER A 191 10.94 -30.76 -9.01
N ALA A 192 11.15 -29.93 -10.05
CA ALA A 192 10.36 -29.97 -11.28
C ALA A 192 10.95 -30.91 -12.36
N ASP A 193 11.80 -31.85 -11.95
CA ASP A 193 12.47 -32.81 -12.84
C ASP A 193 11.53 -33.95 -13.30
N LEU A 194 11.98 -34.77 -14.25
CA LEU A 194 11.22 -35.95 -14.69
C LEU A 194 10.94 -36.94 -13.54
N VAL A 195 11.88 -37.06 -12.60
CA VAL A 195 11.70 -37.82 -11.36
C VAL A 195 11.69 -36.81 -10.22
N PRO A 196 10.52 -36.47 -9.66
CA PRO A 196 10.42 -35.43 -8.65
C PRO A 196 11.07 -35.91 -7.34
N GLU A 197 12.03 -35.14 -6.87
CA GLU A 197 12.66 -35.33 -5.56
C GLU A 197 12.08 -34.29 -4.60
N SER A 198 11.54 -34.74 -3.47
CA SER A 198 10.88 -33.86 -2.50
C SER A 198 11.64 -33.82 -1.17
N VAL A 199 11.91 -32.62 -0.68
CA VAL A 199 12.49 -32.37 0.64
C VAL A 199 11.42 -31.74 1.53
N ILE A 200 11.29 -32.27 2.74
CA ILE A 200 10.33 -31.80 3.74
C ILE A 200 11.13 -31.08 4.83
N LEU A 201 10.95 -29.77 4.96
CA LEU A 201 11.71 -28.98 5.96
C LEU A 201 11.05 -29.05 7.33
N ILE A 202 9.72 -28.95 7.33
CA ILE A 202 8.90 -28.93 8.53
C ILE A 202 7.72 -29.83 8.21
N ASP A 203 7.45 -30.78 9.09
CA ASP A 203 6.28 -31.62 9.06
C ASP A 203 5.68 -31.71 10.47
N ASN A 204 4.54 -31.04 10.67
CA ASN A 204 3.77 -31.03 11.90
C ASN A 204 2.33 -31.48 11.61
N ARG A 205 2.19 -32.48 10.73
CA ARG A 205 0.92 -32.95 10.18
C ARG A 205 0.08 -33.78 11.12
#